data_AF-A0A2I9CX47-F1
#
_entry.id   AF-A0A2I9CX47-F1
#
_cell.length_a   1.000
_cell.length_b   1.000
_cell.length_c   1.000
_cell.angle_alpha   90.00
_cell.angle_beta   90.00
_cell.angle_gamma   90.00
#
_symmetry.space_group_name_H-M   'P 1'
#
loop_
_entity.id
_entity.type
_entity.pdbx_description
1 polymer ?
#
loop_
_entity_poly.entity_id
_entity_poly.type
_entity_poly.pdbx_seq_one_letter_code
_entity_poly.pdbx_strand_id
1 'polypeptide(L)' 'MPYRSISDLPQSQVDQYDEHQKEAFLKAFNHALEEYGGDEHRAFAVAHAAAKKAGDKERREGDG' A
#
# COMPACT_ATOMS: atom_id res chain seq x y z
N MET A 1 12.00 4.32 9.60
CA MET A 1 10.85 4.55 10.51
C MET A 1 9.61 4.07 9.75
N PRO A 2 8.83 3.11 10.26
CA PRO A 2 7.66 2.64 9.51
C PRO A 2 6.60 3.75 9.50
N TYR A 3 6.08 4.04 8.31
CA TYR A 3 5.05 5.04 8.09
C TYR A 3 3.86 4.79 9.02
N ARG A 4 3.42 5.80 9.77
CA ARG A 4 2.30 5.65 10.74
C ARG A 4 0.93 5.79 10.11
N SER A 5 0.86 6.43 8.95
CA SER A 5 -0.41 6.71 8.26
C SER A 5 -0.17 6.92 6.78
N ILE A 6 -1.24 6.85 6.00
CA ILE A 6 -1.20 7.05 4.54
C ILE A 6 -0.65 8.42 4.13
N SER A 7 -0.75 9.43 5.01
CA SER A 7 -0.21 10.77 4.81
C SER A 7 1.31 10.86 4.99
N ASP A 8 1.91 9.86 5.65
CA ASP A 8 3.35 9.78 5.88
C ASP A 8 4.06 9.16 4.66
N LEU A 9 3.32 8.43 3.82
CA LEU A 9 3.81 7.85 2.58
C LEU A 9 4.25 8.94 1.59
N PRO A 10 5.29 8.68 0.77
CA PRO A 10 5.75 9.63 -0.23
C PRO A 10 4.61 9.93 -1.22
N GLN A 11 4.06 11.14 -1.10
CA GLN A 11 2.89 11.59 -1.88
C GLN A 11 3.12 11.33 -3.38
N SER A 12 4.30 11.64 -3.94
CA SER A 12 4.59 11.37 -5.36
C SER A 12 4.44 9.91 -5.80
N GLN A 13 4.52 8.93 -4.90
CA GLN A 13 4.29 7.51 -5.21
C GLN A 13 2.82 7.11 -5.06
N VAL A 14 2.14 7.68 -4.07
CA VAL A 14 0.77 7.30 -3.70
C VAL A 14 -0.30 8.28 -4.18
N ASP A 15 0.07 9.38 -4.81
CA ASP A 15 -0.85 10.40 -5.34
C ASP A 15 -1.85 9.79 -6.33
N GLN A 16 -1.39 8.81 -7.12
CA GLN A 16 -2.20 8.03 -8.06
C GLN A 16 -3.18 7.03 -7.39
N TYR A 17 -3.13 6.90 -6.07
CA TYR A 17 -3.90 5.93 -5.30
C TYR A 17 -4.99 6.60 -4.46
N ASP A 18 -6.16 5.99 -4.42
CA ASP A 18 -7.24 6.35 -3.51
C ASP A 18 -6.88 6.04 -2.05
N GLU A 19 -7.61 6.62 -1.09
CA GLU A 19 -7.37 6.40 0.35
C GLU A 19 -7.35 4.92 0.72
N HIS A 20 -8.27 4.14 0.17
CA HIS A 20 -8.36 2.69 0.38
C HIS A 20 -7.13 1.94 -0.14
N GLN A 21 -6.61 2.33 -1.30
CA GLN A 21 -5.40 1.77 -1.88
C GLN A 21 -4.16 2.15 -1.06
N LYS A 22 -4.11 3.38 -0.54
CA LYS A 22 -3.05 3.84 0.37
C LYS A 22 -3.07 3.07 1.69
N GLU A 23 -4.25 2.76 2.24
CA GLU A 23 -4.36 1.94 3.44
C GLU A 23 -3.90 0.50 3.21
N ALA A 24 -4.28 -0.10 2.07
CA ALA A 24 -3.80 -1.42 1.68
C ALA A 24 -2.29 -1.43 1.47
N PHE A 25 -1.74 -0.37 0.86
CA PHE A 25 -0.30 -0.15 0.73
C PHE A 25 0.38 -0.18 2.09
N LEU A 26 -0.08 0.65 3.04
CA LEU A 26 0.52 0.80 4.36
C LEU A 26 0.56 -0.52 5.13
N LYS A 27 -0.56 -1.25 5.15
CA LYS A 27 -0.67 -2.55 5.82
C LYS A 27 0.29 -3.57 5.21
N ALA A 28 0.31 -3.67 3.89
CA ALA A 28 1.19 -4.60 3.18
C ALA A 28 2.66 -4.22 3.33
N PHE A 29 2.98 -2.92 3.35
CA PHE A 29 4.32 -2.41 3.57
C PHE A 29 4.83 -2.82 4.95
N ASN A 30 4.09 -2.51 6.02
CA ASN A 30 4.49 -2.86 7.38
C ASN A 30 4.67 -4.38 7.55
N HIS A 31 3.71 -5.17 7.04
CA HIS A 31 3.80 -6.63 7.09
C HIS A 31 5.04 -7.15 6.35
N ALA A 32 5.30 -6.65 5.14
CA ALA A 32 6.47 -7.05 4.37
C ALA A 32 7.78 -6.57 5.01
N LEU A 33 7.80 -5.39 5.61
CA LEU A 33 8.96 -4.87 6.32
C LEU A 33 9.33 -5.78 7.50
N GLU A 34 8.34 -6.26 8.24
CA GLU A 34 8.53 -7.23 9.32
C GLU A 34 8.97 -8.60 8.79
N GLU A 35 8.35 -9.07 7.70
CA GLU A 35 8.64 -10.38 7.08
C GLU A 35 10.03 -10.46 6.43
N TYR A 36 10.47 -9.39 5.78
CA TYR A 36 11.78 -9.30 5.11
C TYR A 36 12.86 -8.68 6.00
N GLY A 37 12.61 -8.52 7.31
CA GLY A 37 13.63 -8.07 8.27
C GLY A 37 14.13 -6.64 8.06
N GLY A 38 13.29 -5.75 7.54
CA GLY A 38 13.62 -4.36 7.28
C GLY A 38 14.02 -4.05 5.83
N ASP A 39 13.84 -4.98 4.89
CA ASP A 39 14.10 -4.70 3.46
C ASP A 39 13.01 -3.80 2.86
N GLU A 40 13.27 -2.50 2.89
CA GLU A 40 12.34 -1.47 2.40
C GLU A 40 12.01 -1.67 0.91
N HIS A 41 13.00 -2.02 0.07
CA HIS A 41 12.79 -2.22 -1.38
C HIS A 41 11.77 -3.33 -1.68
N ARG A 42 11.91 -4.48 -1.00
CA ARG A 42 10.95 -5.60 -1.09
C ARG A 42 9.59 -5.19 -0.56
N ALA A 43 9.56 -4.51 0.60
CA ALA A 43 8.32 -4.05 1.21
C ALA A 43 7.54 -3.09 0.31
N PHE A 44 8.24 -2.15 -0.36
CA PHE A 44 7.67 -1.25 -1.35
C PHE A 44 7.04 -1.99 -2.53
N ALA A 45 7.70 -3.02 -3.07
CA ALA A 45 7.17 -3.81 -4.18
C ALA A 45 5.90 -4.59 -3.79
N VAL A 46 5.89 -5.22 -2.61
CA VAL A 46 4.73 -5.95 -2.10
C VAL A 46 3.55 -5.00 -1.83
N ALA A 47 3.83 -3.86 -1.22
CA ALA A 47 2.84 -2.82 -0.93
C ALA A 47 2.19 -2.25 -2.20
N HIS A 48 2.99 -1.98 -3.23
CA HIS A 48 2.51 -1.54 -4.56
C HIS A 48 1.54 -2.55 -5.18
N ALA A 49 1.89 -3.84 -5.13
CA ALA A 49 1.04 -4.91 -5.65
C ALA A 49 -0.29 -5.01 -4.88
N ALA A 50 -0.24 -4.86 -3.55
CA ALA A 50 -1.43 -4.88 -2.70
C ALA A 50 -2.35 -3.68 -2.96
N ALA A 51 -1.80 -2.47 -3.07
CA ALA A 51 -2.55 -1.24 -3.37
C ALA A 51 -3.25 -1.31 -4.73
N LYS A 52 -2.55 -1.80 -5.75
CA LYS A 52 -3.11 -1.99 -7.09
C LYS A 52 -4.25 -3.00 -7.10
N LYS A 53 -4.10 -4.09 -6.34
CA LYS A 53 -5.14 -5.13 -6.20
C LYS A 53 -6.36 -4.60 -5.44
N ALA A 54 -6.16 -3.79 -4.41
CA ALA A 54 -7.25 -3.17 -3.65
C ALA A 54 -8.09 -2.24 -4.54
N GLY A 55 -7.44 -1.42 -5.38
CA GLY A 55 -8.16 -0.55 -6.32
C GLY A 55 -8.89 -1.30 -7.44
N ASP A 56 -8.33 -2.41 -7.94
CA ASP A 56 -9.04 -3.23 -8.93
C ASP A 56 -10.27 -3.93 -8.31
N LYS A 57 -10.17 -4.32 -7.04
CA LYS A 57 -11.26 -4.96 -6.29
C LYS A 57 -12.41 -3.99 -6.03
N GLU A 58 -12.12 -2.73 -5.68
CA GLU A 58 -13.14 -1.68 -5.53
C GLU A 58 -13.93 -1.45 -6.82
N ARG A 59 -13.25 -1.40 -7.98
CA ARG A 59 -13.91 -1.26 -9.29
C ARG A 59 -14.86 -2.41 -9.65
N ARG A 60 -14.71 -3.57 -9.02
CA ARG A 60 -15.57 -4.74 -9.27
C ARG A 60 -16.65 -4.95 -8.22
N GLU A 61 -16.48 -4.41 -7.02
CA GLU A 61 -17.43 -4.55 -5.92
C GLU A 61 -18.35 -3.33 -5.76
N GLY A 62 -18.10 -2.22 -6.47
CA GLY A 62 -18.99 -1.04 -6.51
C GLY A 62 -20.20 -1.14 -7.45
N ASP A 63 -20.38 -2.29 -8.12
CA ASP A 63 -21.56 -2.61 -8.95
C ASP A 63 -22.33 -3.74 -8.23
N GLY A 64 -23.12 -3.38 -7.21
CA GLY A 64 -23.86 -4.32 -6.37
C GLY A 64 -24.97 -3.65 -5.58
#